data_AF-A0A0G0K2Y0-F1
#
_entry.id   AF-A0A0G0K2Y0-F1
#
_cell.length_a   1.000
_cell.length_b   1.000
_cell.length_c   1.000
_cell.angle_alpha   90.00
_cell.angle_beta   90.00
_cell.angle_gamma   90.00
#
_symmetry.space_group_name_H-M   'P 1'
#
loop_
_entity.id
_entity.type
_entity.pdbx_description
1 polymer ?
#
loop_
_entity_poly.entity_id
_entity_poly.type
_entity_poly.pdbx_seq_one_letter_code
_entity_poly.pdbx_strand_id
1 'polypeptide(L)'
;MFKSIINLIFIAAAIGLFFFFIRPSLKDIKSLKEQQASYQQALVNSKELERIVSGLRDRYQAISPENIDKLKLLLPDYVNNVQLIIEIEKVALTYGMILKNVKFDLPKEEMPSGSRAPLTREQAARLKKEYGIFDLTFTTEGSYSNFVNFVRDLEKSLRIIDIESINFSSAENTGTGAQAARDIYKYELKVKTYWLKNK
;
A
#
# COMPACT_ATOMS: atom_id res chain seq x y z
N MET A 1 -9.64 19.81 -86.75
CA MET A 1 -10.53 19.98 -85.59
C MET A 1 -10.88 18.67 -84.88
N PHE A 2 -11.20 17.56 -85.58
CA PHE A 2 -11.54 16.27 -84.93
C PHE A 2 -10.41 15.66 -84.08
N LYS A 3 -9.14 15.80 -84.50
CA LYS A 3 -7.96 15.35 -83.73
C LYS A 3 -7.76 16.09 -82.39
N SER A 4 -8.25 17.32 -82.25
CA SER A 4 -8.12 18.07 -81.00
C SER A 4 -9.20 17.65 -79.98
N ILE A 5 -10.39 17.27 -80.46
CA ILE A 5 -11.50 16.80 -79.62
C ILE A 5 -11.22 15.41 -79.06
N ILE A 6 -10.66 14.49 -79.87
CA ILE A 6 -10.29 13.14 -79.38
C ILE A 6 -9.20 13.26 -78.29
N ASN A 7 -8.20 14.13 -78.46
CA ASN A 7 -7.15 14.35 -77.47
C ASN A 7 -7.71 14.94 -76.17
N LEU A 8 -8.68 15.84 -76.26
CA LEU A 8 -9.39 16.42 -75.11
C LEU A 8 -10.19 15.35 -74.33
N ILE A 9 -10.85 14.43 -75.04
CA ILE A 9 -11.59 13.30 -74.44
C ILE A 9 -10.64 12.34 -73.72
N PHE A 10 -9.48 12.04 -74.30
CA PHE A 10 -8.47 11.20 -73.65
C PHE A 10 -7.92 11.85 -72.36
N ILE A 11 -7.70 13.17 -72.36
CA ILE A 11 -7.29 13.91 -71.16
C ILE A 11 -8.40 13.89 -70.11
N ALA A 12 -9.66 14.11 -70.50
CA ALA A 12 -10.80 14.05 -69.59
C ALA A 12 -11.01 12.63 -69.00
N ALA A 13 -10.82 11.58 -69.81
CA ALA A 13 -10.89 10.20 -69.36
C ALA A 13 -9.74 9.85 -68.40
N ALA A 14 -8.52 10.34 -68.64
CA ALA A 14 -7.39 10.17 -67.74
C ALA A 14 -7.63 10.86 -66.38
N ILE A 15 -8.16 12.08 -66.39
CA ILE A 15 -8.56 12.80 -65.17
C ILE A 15 -9.67 12.04 -64.44
N GLY A 16 -10.69 11.58 -65.16
CA GLY A 16 -11.79 10.77 -64.60
C GLY A 16 -11.29 9.51 -63.92
N LEU A 17 -10.45 8.71 -64.59
CA LEU A 17 -9.86 7.50 -64.01
C LEU A 17 -8.96 7.80 -62.80
N PHE A 18 -8.21 8.90 -62.85
CA PHE A 18 -7.37 9.33 -61.73
C PHE A 18 -8.18 9.66 -60.47
N PHE A 19 -9.24 10.44 -60.62
CA PHE A 19 -10.07 10.83 -59.48
C PHE A 19 -10.99 9.71 -58.99
N PHE A 20 -11.54 8.90 -59.90
CA PHE A 20 -12.54 7.89 -59.57
C PHE A 20 -11.94 6.55 -59.13
N PHE A 21 -10.71 6.21 -59.57
CA PHE A 21 -10.11 4.90 -59.31
C PHE A 21 -8.78 4.98 -58.56
N ILE A 22 -7.85 5.85 -59.01
CA ILE A 22 -6.50 5.91 -58.45
C ILE A 22 -6.49 6.57 -57.06
N ARG A 23 -7.14 7.73 -56.90
CA ARG A 23 -7.21 8.45 -55.62
C ARG A 23 -7.88 7.64 -54.47
N PRO A 24 -9.05 7.00 -54.65
CA PRO A 24 -9.64 6.18 -53.59
C PRO A 24 -8.77 4.96 -53.25
N SER A 25 -8.23 4.26 -54.25
CA SER A 25 -7.34 3.10 -54.01
C SER A 25 -6.10 3.46 -53.19
N LEU A 26 -5.49 4.63 -53.42
CA LEU A 26 -4.36 5.12 -52.61
C LEU A 26 -4.77 5.45 -51.17
N LYS A 27 -5.99 5.96 -50.96
CA LYS A 27 -6.53 6.24 -49.63
C LYS A 27 -6.79 4.96 -48.85
N ASP A 28 -7.33 3.93 -49.51
CA ASP A 28 -7.59 2.63 -48.90
C ASP A 28 -6.27 1.93 -48.53
N ILE A 29 -5.28 1.92 -49.41
CA ILE A 29 -3.93 1.40 -49.11
C ILE A 29 -3.31 2.14 -47.92
N LYS A 30 -3.46 3.46 -47.85
CA LYS A 30 -2.96 4.24 -46.71
C LYS A 30 -3.68 3.86 -45.41
N SER A 31 -5.01 3.73 -45.44
CA SER A 31 -5.79 3.31 -44.26
C SER A 31 -5.44 1.89 -43.81
N LEU A 32 -5.28 0.94 -44.74
CA LEU A 32 -4.84 -0.42 -44.43
C LEU A 32 -3.44 -0.43 -43.81
N LYS A 33 -2.50 0.40 -44.30
CA LYS A 33 -1.17 0.55 -43.69
C LYS A 33 -1.23 1.15 -42.29
N GLU A 34 -2.08 2.13 -42.05
CA GLU A 34 -2.30 2.71 -40.72
C GLU A 34 -2.89 1.67 -39.74
N GLN A 35 -3.86 0.87 -40.20
CA GLN A 35 -4.41 -0.25 -39.41
C GLN A 35 -3.33 -1.31 -39.11
N GLN A 36 -2.53 -1.69 -40.11
CA GLN A 36 -1.42 -2.63 -39.92
C GLN A 36 -0.41 -2.11 -38.89
N ALA A 37 -0.05 -0.82 -38.95
CA ALA A 37 0.84 -0.20 -37.97
C ALA A 37 0.22 -0.22 -36.54
N SER A 38 -1.08 0.04 -36.42
CA SER A 38 -1.80 -0.04 -35.15
C SER A 38 -1.82 -1.47 -34.59
N TYR A 39 -2.07 -2.49 -35.41
CA TYR A 39 -2.02 -3.90 -34.99
C TYR A 39 -0.60 -4.33 -34.59
N GLN A 40 0.42 -3.88 -35.32
CA GLN A 40 1.82 -4.13 -34.96
C GLN A 40 2.18 -3.47 -33.62
N GLN A 41 1.74 -2.24 -33.38
CA GLN A 41 1.94 -1.57 -32.10
C GLN A 41 1.23 -2.31 -30.96
N ALA A 42 -0.01 -2.76 -31.17
CA ALA A 42 -0.74 -3.56 -30.19
C ALA A 42 -0.02 -4.89 -29.89
N LEU A 43 0.56 -5.54 -30.90
CA LEU A 43 1.35 -6.76 -30.72
C LEU A 43 2.63 -6.50 -29.91
N VAL A 44 3.35 -5.40 -30.18
CA VAL A 44 4.53 -4.99 -29.42
C VAL A 44 4.16 -4.73 -27.96
N ASN A 45 3.10 -3.95 -27.72
CA ASN A 45 2.61 -3.65 -26.37
C ASN A 45 2.20 -4.93 -25.62
N SER A 46 1.55 -5.89 -26.32
CA SER A 46 1.17 -7.16 -25.72
C SER A 46 2.38 -8.01 -25.32
N LYS A 47 3.43 -8.05 -26.15
CA LYS A 47 4.68 -8.75 -25.82
C LYS A 47 5.42 -8.09 -24.66
N GLU A 48 5.40 -6.76 -24.60
CA GLU A 48 5.97 -6.04 -23.46
C GLU A 48 5.21 -6.35 -22.16
N LEU A 49 3.87 -6.38 -22.22
CA LEU A 49 3.05 -6.75 -21.08
C LEU A 49 3.32 -8.20 -20.63
N GLU A 50 3.43 -9.14 -21.57
CA GLU A 50 3.79 -10.53 -21.27
C GLU A 50 5.16 -10.63 -20.58
N ARG A 51 6.15 -9.85 -21.03
CA ARG A 51 7.48 -9.76 -20.39
C ARG A 51 7.40 -9.19 -18.98
N ILE A 52 6.56 -8.18 -18.75
CA ILE A 52 6.34 -7.60 -17.42
C ILE A 52 5.67 -8.63 -16.50
N VAL A 53 4.59 -9.25 -16.96
CA VAL A 53 3.83 -10.25 -16.18
C VAL A 53 4.69 -11.46 -15.84
N SER A 54 5.44 -12.01 -16.81
CA SER A 54 6.39 -13.09 -16.56
C SER A 54 7.47 -12.67 -15.55
N GLY A 55 8.07 -11.50 -15.72
CA GLY A 55 9.06 -10.99 -14.77
C GLY A 55 8.52 -10.76 -13.35
N LEU A 56 7.26 -10.31 -13.21
CA LEU A 56 6.59 -10.20 -11.91
C LEU A 56 6.30 -11.57 -11.32
N ARG A 57 5.86 -12.53 -12.15
CA ARG A 57 5.58 -13.90 -11.74
C ARG A 57 6.83 -14.61 -11.25
N ASP A 58 7.94 -14.47 -11.97
CA ASP A 58 9.22 -15.07 -11.59
C ASP A 58 9.71 -14.50 -10.26
N ARG A 59 9.60 -13.18 -10.07
CA ARG A 59 9.92 -12.52 -8.79
C ARG A 59 9.01 -12.99 -7.66
N TYR A 60 7.71 -13.15 -7.92
CA TYR A 60 6.75 -13.65 -6.94
C TYR A 60 7.03 -15.12 -6.57
N GLN A 61 7.33 -15.96 -7.56
CA GLN A 61 7.67 -17.37 -7.36
C GLN A 61 9.04 -17.57 -6.71
N ALA A 62 9.96 -16.61 -6.85
CA ALA A 62 11.23 -16.60 -6.14
C ALA A 62 11.06 -16.35 -4.62
N ILE A 63 9.90 -15.84 -4.18
CA ILE A 63 9.57 -15.72 -2.76
C ILE A 63 9.01 -17.07 -2.31
N SER A 64 9.65 -17.71 -1.33
CA SER A 64 9.15 -18.96 -0.77
C SER A 64 7.74 -18.76 -0.16
N PRO A 65 6.86 -19.77 -0.21
CA PRO A 65 5.51 -19.67 0.37
C PRO A 65 5.55 -19.29 1.86
N GLU A 66 6.55 -19.77 2.61
CA GLU A 66 6.79 -19.40 4.01
C GLU A 66 7.07 -17.89 4.19
N ASN A 67 7.80 -17.28 3.26
CA ASN A 67 8.09 -15.84 3.30
C ASN A 67 6.87 -15.02 2.89
N ILE A 68 6.00 -15.54 2.03
CA ILE A 68 4.71 -14.92 1.69
C ILE A 68 3.81 -14.88 2.93
N ASP A 69 3.73 -15.97 3.69
CA ASP A 69 2.93 -16.01 4.91
C ASP A 69 3.47 -15.07 5.99
N LYS A 70 4.81 -15.00 6.16
CA LYS A 70 5.44 -14.01 7.04
C LYS A 70 5.16 -12.58 6.58
N LEU A 71 5.17 -12.31 5.27
CA LEU A 71 4.90 -10.98 4.73
C LEU A 71 3.45 -10.53 4.98
N LYS A 72 2.47 -11.44 4.84
CA LYS A 72 1.07 -11.19 5.19
C LYS A 72 0.89 -10.87 6.68
N LEU A 73 1.72 -11.47 7.55
CA LEU A 73 1.71 -11.17 8.97
C LEU A 73 2.36 -9.81 9.29
N LEU A 74 3.45 -9.47 8.58
CA LEU A 74 4.18 -8.20 8.69
C LEU A 74 3.34 -6.99 8.28
N LEU A 75 2.66 -7.10 7.15
CA LEU A 75 1.84 -6.03 6.56
C LEU A 75 0.47 -6.61 6.22
N PRO A 76 -0.44 -6.68 7.21
CA PRO A 76 -1.79 -7.21 6.96
C PRO A 76 -2.56 -6.30 6.01
N ASP A 77 -3.41 -6.92 5.17
CA ASP A 77 -4.25 -6.23 4.17
C ASP A 77 -5.40 -5.43 4.81
N TYR A 78 -5.64 -5.62 6.11
CA TYR A 78 -6.69 -4.97 6.87
C TYR A 78 -6.25 -4.65 8.29
N VAL A 79 -6.93 -3.67 8.87
CA VAL A 79 -6.68 -3.13 10.20
C VAL A 79 -7.22 -4.09 11.27
N ASN A 80 -6.50 -5.17 11.57
CA ASN A 80 -6.82 -6.03 12.71
C ASN A 80 -6.09 -5.58 13.98
N ASN A 81 -6.48 -4.41 14.49
CA ASN A 81 -5.86 -3.78 15.65
C ASN A 81 -6.06 -4.56 16.94
N VAL A 82 -7.19 -5.26 17.07
CA VAL A 82 -7.48 -6.09 18.26
C VAL A 82 -6.48 -7.24 18.36
N GLN A 83 -6.18 -7.88 17.22
CA GLN A 83 -5.19 -8.95 17.16
C GLN A 83 -3.79 -8.47 17.60
N LEU A 84 -3.41 -7.23 17.24
CA LEU A 84 -2.14 -6.65 17.71
C LEU A 84 -2.11 -6.52 19.23
N ILE A 85 -3.19 -6.01 19.84
CA ILE A 85 -3.27 -5.83 21.29
C ILE A 85 -3.13 -7.18 22.00
N ILE A 86 -3.81 -8.23 21.49
CA ILE A 86 -3.73 -9.60 22.02
C ILE A 86 -2.30 -10.15 21.90
N GLU A 87 -1.63 -9.91 20.79
CA GLU A 87 -0.25 -10.35 20.57
C GLU A 87 0.72 -9.67 21.55
N ILE A 88 0.60 -8.35 21.74
CA ILE A 88 1.41 -7.59 22.70
C ILE A 88 1.13 -8.08 24.13
N GLU A 89 -0.14 -8.34 24.45
CA GLU A 89 -0.55 -8.87 25.76
C GLU A 89 0.07 -10.24 26.03
N LYS A 90 0.08 -11.14 25.04
CA LYS A 90 0.72 -12.46 25.17
C LYS A 90 2.22 -12.36 25.47
N VAL A 91 2.92 -11.42 24.82
CA VAL A 91 4.35 -11.17 25.10
C VAL A 91 4.52 -10.61 26.52
N ALA A 92 3.69 -9.65 26.93
CA ALA A 92 3.75 -9.08 28.29
C ALA A 92 3.48 -10.15 29.38
N LEU A 93 2.49 -11.03 29.17
CA LEU A 93 2.15 -12.10 30.10
C LEU A 93 3.30 -13.09 30.33
N THR A 94 4.15 -13.30 29.33
CA THR A 94 5.36 -14.15 29.45
C THR A 94 6.32 -13.61 30.52
N TYR A 95 6.28 -12.30 30.76
CA TYR A 95 7.09 -11.59 31.76
C TYR A 95 6.31 -11.23 33.03
N GLY A 96 5.11 -11.79 33.21
CA GLY A 96 4.23 -11.50 34.34
C GLY A 96 3.67 -10.08 34.34
N MET A 97 3.66 -9.42 33.17
CA MET A 97 3.18 -8.07 32.99
C MET A 97 1.80 -8.07 32.32
N ILE A 98 0.95 -7.12 32.70
CA ILE A 98 -0.43 -7.03 32.21
C ILE A 98 -0.65 -5.65 31.58
N LEU A 99 -1.25 -5.63 30.39
CA LEU A 99 -1.65 -4.41 29.72
C LEU A 99 -2.87 -3.78 30.42
N LYS A 100 -2.77 -2.50 30.70
CA LYS A 100 -3.79 -1.65 31.32
C LYS A 100 -3.98 -0.39 30.47
N ASN A 101 -5.14 0.25 30.59
CA ASN A 101 -5.43 1.55 29.97
C ASN A 101 -5.13 1.60 28.46
N VAL A 102 -5.49 0.55 27.73
CA VAL A 102 -5.27 0.49 26.28
C VAL A 102 -6.17 1.52 25.60
N LYS A 103 -5.54 2.51 24.96
CA LYS A 103 -6.17 3.59 24.19
C LYS A 103 -5.72 3.46 22.74
N PHE A 104 -6.68 3.54 21.83
CA PHE A 104 -6.41 3.49 20.41
C PHE A 104 -7.38 4.38 19.64
N ASP A 105 -6.87 5.00 18.58
CA ASP A 105 -7.70 5.73 17.63
C ASP A 105 -8.06 4.78 16.48
N LEU A 106 -9.35 4.46 16.34
CA LEU A 106 -9.81 3.78 15.14
C LEU A 106 -9.56 4.70 13.94
N PRO A 107 -8.94 4.20 12.85
CA PRO A 107 -8.88 4.96 11.62
C PRO A 107 -10.32 5.27 11.23
N LYS A 108 -10.67 6.55 11.17
CA LYS A 108 -11.94 6.95 10.57
C LYS A 108 -11.89 6.44 9.14
N GLU A 109 -12.72 5.44 8.82
CA GLU A 109 -13.05 5.10 7.45
C GLU A 109 -13.32 6.41 6.72
N GLU A 110 -12.74 6.53 5.53
CA GLU A 110 -12.80 7.72 4.72
C GLU A 110 -14.24 8.25 4.72
N MET A 111 -14.42 9.44 5.32
CA MET A 111 -15.74 10.07 5.36
C MET A 111 -16.28 10.07 3.93
N PRO A 112 -17.56 9.70 3.71
CA PRO A 112 -18.17 9.83 2.40
C PRO A 112 -17.94 11.26 1.92
N SER A 113 -17.46 11.39 0.68
CA SER A 113 -17.09 12.66 0.05
C SER A 113 -18.24 13.66 0.15
N GLY A 114 -18.24 14.51 1.18
CA GLY A 114 -19.38 15.39 1.46
C GLY A 114 -19.32 16.17 2.78
N SER A 115 -18.60 15.68 3.79
CA SER A 115 -18.47 16.41 5.06
C SER A 115 -17.32 17.43 5.02
N ARG A 116 -17.67 18.71 4.90
CA ARG A 116 -16.77 19.87 5.03
C ARG A 116 -16.32 20.13 6.48
N ALA A 117 -15.82 19.10 7.17
CA ALA A 117 -15.09 19.34 8.40
C ALA A 117 -13.66 19.79 8.04
N PRO A 118 -13.13 20.89 8.62
CA PRO A 118 -11.75 21.28 8.39
C PRO A 118 -10.84 20.19 8.96
N LEU A 119 -10.17 19.46 8.07
CA LEU A 119 -9.14 18.50 8.45
C LEU A 119 -7.94 19.24 9.02
N THR A 120 -7.36 18.75 10.12
CA THR A 120 -6.06 19.26 10.57
C THR A 120 -4.98 18.89 9.56
N ARG A 121 -3.88 19.66 9.52
CA ARG A 121 -2.74 19.43 8.60
C ARG A 121 -2.20 17.99 8.69
N GLU A 122 -2.24 17.42 9.89
CA GLU A 122 -1.82 16.06 10.18
C GLU A 122 -2.77 15.01 9.59
N GLN A 123 -4.09 15.25 9.64
CA GLN A 123 -5.09 14.35 9.04
C GLN A 123 -5.00 14.35 7.52
N ALA A 124 -4.84 15.52 6.90
CA ALA A 124 -4.64 15.63 5.45
C ALA A 124 -3.37 14.90 4.97
N ALA A 125 -2.29 14.95 5.76
CA ALA A 125 -1.05 14.24 5.46
C ALA A 125 -1.19 12.71 5.58
N ARG A 126 -2.00 12.20 6.52
CA ARG A 126 -2.29 10.76 6.68
C ARG A 126 -3.16 10.19 5.56
N LEU A 127 -4.05 10.98 4.97
CA LEU A 127 -4.88 10.55 3.84
C LEU A 127 -4.07 10.37 2.55
N LYS A 128 -3.00 11.15 2.35
CA LYS A 128 -2.15 11.07 1.15
C LYS A 128 -1.20 9.85 1.14
N LYS A 129 -0.98 9.20 2.28
CA LYS A 129 -0.07 8.05 2.40
C LYS A 129 -0.76 6.77 1.90
N GLU A 130 -0.01 5.98 1.13
CA GLU A 130 -0.43 4.64 0.62
C GLU A 130 -0.47 3.56 1.73
N TYR A 131 -0.12 3.94 2.95
CA TYR A 131 -0.17 3.11 4.13
C TYR A 131 -0.97 3.81 5.24
N GLY A 132 -1.58 3.03 6.10
CA GLY A 132 -2.23 3.51 7.31
C GLY A 132 -1.29 3.48 8.52
N ILE A 133 -1.61 4.30 9.51
CA ILE A 133 -0.87 4.41 10.78
C ILE A 133 -1.87 4.22 11.91
N PHE A 134 -1.55 3.33 12.86
CA PHE A 134 -2.39 3.04 14.00
C PHE A 134 -1.58 3.32 15.26
N ASP A 135 -2.07 4.31 16.00
CA ASP A 135 -1.49 4.77 17.24
C ASP A 135 -2.13 3.99 18.38
N LEU A 136 -1.31 3.30 19.16
CA LEU A 136 -1.73 2.52 20.33
C LEU A 136 -0.98 3.04 21.55
N THR A 137 -1.70 3.37 22.61
CA THR A 137 -1.12 3.74 23.90
C THR A 137 -1.59 2.76 24.96
N PHE A 138 -0.68 2.23 25.76
CA PHE A 138 -1.03 1.32 26.84
C PHE A 138 -0.09 1.49 28.03
N THR A 139 -0.52 1.00 29.18
CA THR A 139 0.27 0.95 30.41
C THR A 139 0.59 -0.51 30.75
N THR A 140 1.77 -0.75 31.29
CA THR A 140 2.15 -2.02 31.90
C THR A 140 2.87 -1.80 33.23
N GLU A 141 2.83 -2.79 34.11
CA GLU A 141 3.49 -2.75 35.42
C GLU A 141 4.40 -3.97 35.58
N GLY A 142 5.62 -3.74 36.05
CA GLY A 142 6.61 -4.81 36.21
C GLY A 142 7.95 -4.30 36.72
N SER A 143 8.90 -5.23 36.90
CA SER A 143 10.29 -4.86 37.20
C SER A 143 10.99 -4.33 35.94
N TYR A 144 12.02 -3.52 36.14
CA TYR A 144 12.82 -2.99 35.01
C TYR A 144 13.42 -4.09 34.14
N SER A 145 13.92 -5.17 34.76
CA SER A 145 14.49 -6.30 34.02
C SER A 145 13.45 -6.99 33.12
N ASN A 146 12.23 -7.20 33.65
CA ASN A 146 11.13 -7.79 32.88
C ASN A 146 10.68 -6.86 31.75
N PHE A 147 10.60 -5.56 32.01
CA PHE A 147 10.25 -4.56 31.00
C PHE A 147 11.25 -4.55 29.83
N VAL A 148 12.56 -4.57 30.10
CA VAL A 148 13.59 -4.61 29.07
C VAL A 148 13.48 -5.88 28.21
N ASN A 149 13.22 -7.03 28.84
CA ASN A 149 13.05 -8.28 28.09
C ASN A 149 11.77 -8.28 27.24
N PHE A 150 10.69 -7.71 27.75
CA PHE A 150 9.46 -7.49 26.98
C PHE A 150 9.68 -6.61 25.76
N VAL A 151 10.36 -5.47 25.91
CA VAL A 151 10.66 -4.59 24.78
C VAL A 151 11.54 -5.32 23.75
N ARG A 152 12.53 -6.08 24.20
CA ARG A 152 13.40 -6.88 23.31
C ARG A 152 12.62 -7.93 22.50
N ASP A 153 11.62 -8.57 23.09
CA ASP A 153 10.79 -9.54 22.37
C ASP A 153 9.73 -8.86 21.50
N LEU A 154 9.25 -7.68 21.90
CA LEU A 154 8.38 -6.85 21.08
C LEU A 154 9.09 -6.40 19.80
N GLU A 155 10.37 -6.02 19.89
CA GLU A 155 11.22 -5.68 18.74
C GLU A 155 11.46 -6.85 17.77
N LYS A 156 11.42 -8.09 18.26
CA LYS A 156 11.56 -9.31 17.45
C LYS A 156 10.24 -9.78 16.84
N SER A 157 9.14 -9.07 17.10
CA SER A 157 7.83 -9.41 16.55
C SER A 157 7.85 -9.33 15.03
N LEU A 158 7.04 -10.20 14.40
CA LEU A 158 6.84 -10.20 12.96
C LEU A 158 5.96 -9.03 12.49
N ARG A 159 5.58 -8.07 13.34
CA ARG A 159 4.86 -6.85 12.92
C ARG A 159 5.74 -5.63 13.10
N ILE A 160 5.60 -4.67 12.20
CA ILE A 160 6.30 -3.39 12.32
C ILE A 160 5.66 -2.61 13.47
N ILE A 161 6.41 -2.44 14.56
CA ILE A 161 6.01 -1.72 15.77
C ILE A 161 7.10 -0.70 16.08
N ASP A 162 6.74 0.58 16.02
CA ASP A 162 7.63 1.68 16.41
C ASP A 162 7.22 2.19 17.79
N ILE A 163 8.16 2.25 18.73
CA ILE A 163 7.93 2.85 20.04
C ILE A 163 8.23 4.35 19.95
N GLU A 164 7.21 5.19 20.09
CA GLU A 164 7.35 6.65 20.02
C GLU A 164 7.82 7.26 21.33
N SER A 165 7.29 6.76 22.44
CA SER A 165 7.60 7.28 23.76
C SER A 165 7.37 6.22 24.83
N ILE A 166 8.24 6.22 25.83
CA ILE A 166 8.10 5.44 27.06
C ILE A 166 8.10 6.44 28.22
N ASN A 167 7.03 6.45 28.99
CA ASN A 167 6.94 7.21 30.23
C ASN A 167 7.02 6.24 31.42
N PHE A 168 7.79 6.61 32.43
CA PHE A 168 8.11 5.73 33.55
C PHE A 168 7.80 6.43 34.87
N SER A 169 7.15 5.73 35.78
CA SER A 169 6.95 6.19 37.16
C SER A 169 7.07 5.05 38.16
N SER A 170 7.63 5.35 39.33
CA SER A 170 7.55 4.47 40.49
C SER A 170 6.22 4.69 41.21
N ALA A 171 5.62 3.61 41.70
CA ALA A 171 4.57 3.73 42.70
C ALA A 171 5.23 4.18 44.01
N GLU A 172 4.73 5.25 44.64
CA GLU A 172 5.16 5.65 45.97
C GLU A 172 4.90 4.50 46.96
N ASN A 173 5.97 3.96 47.55
CA ASN A 173 5.88 3.01 48.65
C ASN A 173 5.37 3.75 49.89
N THR A 174 4.06 3.77 50.10
CA THR A 174 3.43 4.31 51.32
C THR A 174 3.40 3.30 52.48
N GLY A 175 4.14 2.19 52.39
CA GLY A 175 4.22 1.16 53.43
C GLY A 175 5.41 1.37 54.37
N THR A 176 5.15 1.80 55.60
CA THR A 176 6.10 1.76 56.72
C THR A 176 6.28 0.31 57.19
N GLY A 177 7.24 -0.42 56.64
CA GLY A 177 7.59 -1.76 57.12
C GLY A 177 8.62 -2.47 56.25
N ALA A 178 9.48 -3.27 56.88
CA ALA A 178 10.55 -4.06 56.27
C ALA A 178 10.07 -5.26 55.42
N GLN A 179 8.96 -5.12 54.69
CA GLN A 179 8.64 -5.97 53.55
C GLN A 179 9.07 -5.22 52.29
N ALA A 180 10.19 -5.70 51.72
CA ALA A 180 10.83 -5.25 50.49
C ALA A 180 9.93 -4.39 49.58
N ALA A 181 10.35 -3.14 49.39
CA ALA A 181 9.97 -2.32 48.25
C ALA A 181 9.95 -3.22 47.02
N ARG A 182 8.76 -3.57 46.53
CA ARG A 182 8.67 -4.27 45.26
C ARG A 182 9.06 -3.23 44.23
N ASP A 183 10.18 -3.44 43.54
CA ASP A 183 10.63 -2.64 42.40
C ASP A 183 9.68 -2.84 41.20
N ILE A 184 8.41 -2.49 41.42
CA ILE A 184 7.36 -2.51 40.43
C ILE A 184 7.19 -1.07 39.98
N TYR A 185 7.42 -0.90 38.68
CA TYR A 185 7.28 0.39 38.04
C TYR A 185 6.13 0.34 37.05
N LYS A 186 5.54 1.51 36.83
CA LYS A 186 4.51 1.73 35.83
C LYS A 186 5.17 2.29 34.59
N TYR A 187 4.94 1.64 33.46
CA TYR A 187 5.42 2.05 32.15
C TYR A 187 4.22 2.38 31.27
N GLU A 188 4.19 3.57 30.69
CA GLU A 188 3.23 3.95 29.66
C GLU A 188 3.96 4.03 28.32
N LEU A 189 3.51 3.25 27.34
CA LEU A 189 4.09 3.22 26.01
C LEU A 189 3.11 3.79 25.00
N LYS A 190 3.63 4.61 24.09
CA LYS A 190 2.96 4.96 22.84
C LYS A 190 3.69 4.25 21.71
N VAL A 191 2.96 3.43 20.96
CA VAL A 191 3.48 2.65 19.85
C VAL A 191 2.68 2.92 18.58
N LYS A 192 3.37 2.83 17.44
CA LYS A 192 2.81 2.95 16.10
C LYS A 192 2.97 1.65 15.35
N THR A 193 1.95 1.27 14.61
CA THR A 193 2.02 0.19 13.62
C THR A 193 1.48 0.66 12.28
N TYR A 194 1.72 -0.15 11.25
CA TYR A 194 1.49 0.20 9.86
C TYR A 194 0.76 -0.92 9.12
N TRP A 195 -0.12 -0.56 8.20
CA TRP A 195 -0.75 -1.50 7.26
C TRP A 195 -0.79 -0.88 5.87
N LEU A 196 -0.93 -1.72 4.85
CA LEU A 196 -1.09 -1.24 3.48
C LEU A 196 -2.55 -0.82 3.26
N LYS A 197 -2.78 0.40 2.77
CA LYS A 197 -4.13 0.79 2.33
C LYS A 197 -4.36 0.18 0.96
N ASN A 198 -5.30 -0.74 0.87
CA ASN A 198 -5.75 -1.21 -0.43
C ASN A 198 -6.61 -0.11 -1.07
N LYS A 199 -6.30 0.24 -2.33
CA LYS A 199 -7.10 1.18 -3.13
C LYS A 199 -8.30 0.50 -3.74
#